data_AF-A0A087V157-F1
#
_entry.id   AF-A0A087V157-F1
#
_cell.length_a   1.000
_cell.length_b   1.000
_cell.length_c   1.000
_cell.angle_alpha   90.00
_cell.angle_beta   90.00
_cell.angle_gamma   90.00
#
_symmetry.space_group_name_H-M   'P 1'
#
loop_
_entity.id
_entity.type
_entity.pdbx_description
1 polymer ?
#
loop_
_entity_poly.entity_id
_entity_poly.type
_entity_poly.pdbx_seq_one_letter_code
_entity_poly.pdbx_strand_id
1 'polypeptide(L)'
;MRCRTLLYSVVLIFLSVYGYMFLRRIFAWNFQSKVVPFSATMATASGNVDWKTAKSVYDFSAKDIDGNEVSLEKYRGHVCLIVNVASK
;
A
#
# COMPACT_ATOMS: atom_id res chain seq x y z
N MET A 1 7.44 60.92 -0.27
CA MET A 1 6.98 59.88 0.69
C MET A 1 5.90 58.93 0.12
N ARG A 2 5.87 58.63 -1.19
CA ARG A 2 4.87 57.72 -1.80
C ARG A 2 5.46 56.43 -2.39
N CYS A 3 6.79 56.29 -2.38
CA CYS A 3 7.47 55.14 -3.01
C CYS A 3 7.61 53.93 -2.07
N ARG A 4 7.73 54.14 -0.74
CA ARG A 4 7.90 53.02 0.22
C ARG A 4 6.60 52.24 0.45
N THR A 5 5.44 52.89 0.41
CA THR A 5 4.13 52.23 0.62
C THR A 5 3.77 51.27 -0.53
N LEU A 6 4.13 51.61 -1.77
CA LEU A 6 3.87 50.76 -2.93
C LEU A 6 4.74 49.48 -2.91
N LEU A 7 5.97 49.58 -2.41
CA LEU A 7 6.85 48.42 -2.29
C LEU A 7 6.32 47.40 -1.27
N TYR A 8 5.79 47.87 -0.13
CA TYR A 8 5.19 46.99 0.88
C TYR A 8 3.93 46.29 0.37
N SER A 9 3.05 47.00 -0.33
CA SER A 9 1.82 46.39 -0.87
C SER A 9 2.12 45.28 -1.88
N VAL A 10 3.14 45.43 -2.73
CA VAL A 10 3.52 44.39 -3.71
C VAL A 10 4.12 43.17 -3.01
N VAL A 11 4.99 43.36 -2.02
CA VAL A 11 5.62 42.25 -1.27
C VAL A 11 4.60 41.47 -0.43
N LEU A 12 3.61 42.14 0.16
CA LEU A 12 2.54 41.50 0.94
C LEU A 12 1.61 40.65 0.07
N ILE A 13 1.32 41.10 -1.16
CA ILE A 13 0.52 40.32 -2.13
C ILE A 13 1.29 39.05 -2.54
N PHE A 14 2.61 39.15 -2.77
CA PHE A 14 3.41 37.98 -3.12
C PHE A 14 3.51 36.97 -1.98
N LEU A 15 3.74 37.40 -0.73
CA LEU A 15 3.78 36.48 0.43
C LEU A 15 2.42 35.83 0.70
N SER A 16 1.33 36.56 0.50
CA SER A 16 -0.03 36.04 0.60
C SER A 16 -0.30 34.98 -0.48
N VAL A 17 -0.11 35.31 -1.76
CA VAL A 17 -0.41 34.40 -2.87
C VAL A 17 0.50 33.16 -2.88
N TYR A 18 1.82 33.34 -2.70
CA TYR A 18 2.74 32.20 -2.62
C TYR A 18 2.52 31.37 -1.35
N GLY A 19 2.17 31.98 -0.22
CA GLY A 19 1.80 31.27 1.00
C GLY A 19 0.53 30.43 0.84
N TYR A 20 -0.55 31.01 0.30
CA TYR A 20 -1.80 30.29 0.06
C TYR A 20 -1.65 29.16 -0.98
N MET A 21 -0.82 29.35 -2.00
CA MET A 21 -0.52 28.28 -2.96
C MET A 21 0.35 27.17 -2.36
N PHE A 22 1.26 27.49 -1.44
CA PHE A 22 2.11 26.50 -0.75
C PHE A 22 1.32 25.67 0.27
N LEU A 23 0.44 26.29 1.06
CA LEU A 23 -0.43 25.57 2.00
C LEU A 23 -1.44 24.64 1.31
N ARG A 24 -1.93 25.00 0.11
CA ARG A 24 -2.81 24.11 -0.68
C ARG A 24 -2.11 22.84 -1.17
N ARG A 25 -0.77 22.83 -1.34
CA ARG A 25 -0.05 21.62 -1.73
C ARG A 25 0.16 20.64 -0.58
N ILE A 26 0.21 21.13 0.66
CA ILE A 26 0.36 20.29 1.86
C ILE A 26 -0.97 19.63 2.25
N PHE A 27 -2.11 20.33 2.07
CA PHE A 27 -3.42 19.82 2.49
C PHE A 27 -4.18 19.01 1.41
N ALA A 28 -3.74 19.02 0.15
CA ALA A 28 -4.38 18.29 -0.95
C ALA A 28 -3.97 16.81 -1.07
N TRP A 29 -3.13 16.30 -0.16
CA TRP A 29 -2.75 14.89 -0.07
C TRP A 29 -3.28 14.32 1.24
N ASN A 30 -4.55 13.90 1.29
CA ASN A 30 -5.07 12.81 2.15
C ASN A 30 -6.61 12.74 2.17
N PHE A 31 -7.26 12.66 1.01
CA PHE A 31 -8.63 12.13 1.00
C PHE A 31 -8.94 11.36 -0.29
N GLN A 32 -8.30 10.20 -0.42
CA GLN A 32 -8.73 9.17 -1.36
C GLN A 32 -9.77 8.30 -0.66
N SER A 33 -11.03 8.72 -0.64
CA SER A 33 -12.14 7.80 -0.32
C SER A 33 -12.31 6.84 -1.50
N LYS A 34 -11.59 5.71 -1.46
CA LYS A 34 -11.86 4.57 -2.35
C LYS A 34 -13.20 3.94 -1.95
N VAL A 35 -14.30 4.49 -2.43
CA VAL A 35 -15.55 3.72 -2.56
C VAL A 35 -15.37 2.76 -3.74
N VAL A 36 -15.02 1.51 -3.45
CA VAL A 36 -14.99 0.45 -4.46
C VAL A 36 -16.42 -0.07 -4.67
N PRO A 37 -17.04 0.10 -5.85
CA PRO A 37 -18.34 -0.47 -6.11
C PRO A 37 -18.21 -2.00 -6.20
N PHE A 38 -19.07 -2.69 -5.45
CA PHE A 38 -19.35 -4.10 -5.58
C PHE A 38 -19.78 -4.40 -7.02
N SER A 39 -18.88 -4.98 -7.82
CA SER A 39 -19.21 -5.51 -9.13
C SER A 39 -18.60 -6.88 -9.27
N ALA A 40 -19.47 -7.89 -9.33
CA ALA A 40 -19.12 -9.27 -9.53
C ALA A 40 -18.54 -9.45 -10.94
N THR A 41 -17.25 -9.72 -11.02
CA THR A 41 -16.63 -10.39 -12.16
C THR A 41 -15.57 -11.31 -11.58
N MET A 42 -15.86 -12.61 -11.60
CA MET A 42 -14.92 -13.65 -11.20
C MET A 42 -13.78 -13.66 -12.22
N ALA A 43 -12.68 -13.00 -11.89
CA ALA A 43 -11.42 -13.09 -12.61
C ALA A 43 -10.53 -14.14 -11.94
N THR A 44 -10.18 -15.13 -12.74
CA THR A 44 -9.33 -16.28 -12.49
C THR A 44 -7.95 -15.94 -11.90
N ALA A 45 -7.57 -16.75 -10.90
CA ALA A 45 -6.24 -17.13 -10.47
C ALA A 45 -5.07 -16.22 -10.92
N SER A 46 -4.64 -15.36 -10.00
CA SER A 46 -3.30 -14.76 -10.04
C SER A 46 -2.69 -14.94 -8.66
N GLY A 47 -1.60 -15.71 -8.60
CA GLY A 47 -0.92 -16.17 -7.39
C GLY A 47 -0.23 -15.05 -6.61
N ASN A 48 -1.03 -14.17 -6.03
CA ASN A 48 -0.62 -13.33 -4.91
C ASN A 48 -1.56 -13.64 -3.75
N VAL A 49 -1.26 -14.72 -3.04
CA VAL A 49 -1.88 -14.98 -1.75
C VAL A 49 -1.38 -13.88 -0.83
N ASP A 50 -2.21 -12.87 -0.62
CA ASP A 50 -1.98 -11.88 0.42
C ASP A 50 -1.84 -12.67 1.73
N TRP A 51 -0.60 -12.86 2.20
CA TRP A 51 -0.29 -13.63 3.41
C TRP A 51 -0.99 -13.06 4.65
N LYS A 52 -1.46 -11.80 4.57
CA LYS A 52 -2.29 -11.13 5.58
C LYS A 52 -3.74 -11.61 5.62
N THR A 53 -4.23 -12.22 4.53
CA THR A 53 -5.61 -12.69 4.37
C THR A 53 -5.72 -14.21 4.55
N ALA A 54 -4.61 -14.94 4.50
CA ALA A 54 -4.56 -16.37 4.75
C ALA A 54 -5.02 -16.69 6.18
N LYS A 55 -5.98 -17.62 6.31
CA LYS A 55 -6.56 -17.99 7.61
C LYS A 55 -5.86 -19.19 8.22
N SER A 56 -5.20 -19.99 7.39
CA SER A 56 -4.65 -21.29 7.77
C SER A 56 -3.31 -21.54 7.08
N VAL A 57 -2.48 -22.37 7.69
CA VAL A 57 -1.21 -22.83 7.08
C VAL A 57 -1.45 -23.63 5.77
N TYR A 58 -2.64 -24.22 5.63
CA TYR A 58 -3.02 -24.99 4.44
C TYR A 58 -3.28 -24.13 3.19
N ASP A 59 -3.44 -22.81 3.36
CA ASP A 59 -3.70 -21.88 2.26
C ASP A 59 -2.41 -21.50 1.51
N PHE A 60 -1.25 -21.99 1.96
CA PHE A 60 0.05 -21.73 1.36
C PHE A 60 0.53 -22.92 0.51
N SER A 61 1.17 -22.59 -0.60
CA SER A 61 2.02 -23.50 -1.37
C SER A 61 3.49 -23.27 -1.01
N ALA A 62 4.26 -24.34 -1.00
CA ALA A 62 5.70 -24.31 -0.80
C ALA A 62 6.40 -25.02 -1.96
N LYS A 63 7.58 -24.52 -2.34
CA LYS A 63 8.42 -25.18 -3.32
C LYS A 63 9.24 -26.26 -2.62
N ASP A 64 9.17 -27.48 -3.13
CA ASP A 64 9.98 -28.59 -2.63
C ASP A 64 11.44 -28.48 -3.10
N ILE A 65 12.32 -29.32 -2.56
CA ILE A 65 13.75 -29.39 -2.93
C ILE A 65 13.95 -29.73 -4.41
N ASP A 66 13.03 -30.48 -5.01
CA ASP A 66 13.04 -30.85 -6.43
C ASP A 66 12.47 -29.74 -7.33
N GLY A 67 12.03 -28.64 -6.74
CA GLY A 67 11.51 -27.47 -7.43
C GLY A 67 10.03 -27.54 -7.81
N ASN A 68 9.31 -28.57 -7.36
CA ASN A 68 7.87 -28.70 -7.56
C ASN A 68 7.09 -27.83 -6.57
N GLU A 69 6.02 -27.17 -7.02
CA GLU A 69 5.12 -26.44 -6.13
C GLU A 69 4.12 -27.40 -5.48
N VAL A 70 4.16 -27.46 -4.16
CA VAL A 70 3.37 -28.40 -3.34
C VAL A 70 2.46 -27.60 -2.40
N SER A 71 1.16 -27.83 -2.50
CA SER A 71 0.19 -27.28 -1.53
C SER A 71 0.32 -27.98 -0.18
N LEU A 72 0.31 -27.20 0.91
CA LEU A 72 0.33 -27.73 2.29
C LEU A 72 -0.99 -28.36 2.70
N GLU A 73 -2.07 -28.17 1.93
CA GLU A 73 -3.38 -28.80 2.15
C GLU A 73 -3.30 -30.33 2.22
N LYS A 74 -2.35 -30.95 1.50
CA LYS A 74 -2.17 -32.41 1.49
C LYS A 74 -1.81 -33.00 2.87
N TYR A 75 -1.37 -32.17 3.81
CA TYR A 75 -1.01 -32.59 5.16
C TYR A 75 -2.12 -32.35 6.19
N ARG A 76 -3.35 -32.02 5.77
CA ARG A 76 -4.50 -31.93 6.69
C ARG A 76 -4.70 -33.24 7.44
N GLY A 77 -4.85 -33.16 8.75
CA GLY A 77 -5.03 -34.33 9.62
C GLY A 77 -3.72 -34.99 10.06
N HIS A 78 -2.56 -34.49 9.62
CA HIS A 78 -1.25 -34.93 10.07
C HIS A 78 -0.58 -33.87 10.96
N VAL A 79 0.25 -34.32 11.90
CA VAL A 79 1.07 -33.42 12.72
C VAL A 79 2.22 -32.89 11.87
N CYS A 80 2.25 -31.58 11.62
CA CYS A 80 3.29 -30.92 10.84
C CYS A 80 4.22 -30.12 11.76
N LEU A 81 5.53 -30.21 11.54
CA LEU A 81 6.52 -29.38 12.22
C LEU A 81 7.15 -28.40 11.22
N ILE A 82 7.01 -27.11 11.48
CA ILE A 82 7.65 -26.06 10.70
C ILE A 82 8.94 -25.67 11.43
N VAL A 83 10.07 -25.89 10.78
CA VAL A 83 11.40 -25.54 11.32
C VAL A 83 12.04 -24.48 10.46
N ASN A 84 12.55 -23.42 11.09
CA ASN A 84 13.47 -22.52 10.41
C ASN A 84 14.88 -23.12 10.50
N VAL A 85 15.41 -23.54 9.36
CA VAL A 85 16.77 -24.09 9.26
C VAL A 85 17.64 -23.06 8.56
N ALA A 86 18.79 -22.75 9.15
CA ALA A 86 19.83 -21.95 8.53
C ALA A 86 21.10 -22.80 8.46
N SER A 87 21.58 -23.10 7.25
CA SER A 87 22.92 -23.65 7.03
C SER A 87 23.93 -22.50 6.89
N LYS A 88 25.18 -22.75 7.29
CA LYS A 88 26.28 -21.80 7.19
C LYS A 88 26.80 -21.65 5.77
#